data_AF-A0A510IS72-F1
#
_entry.id   AF-A0A510IS72-F1
#
_cell.length_a   1.000
_cell.length_b   1.000
_cell.length_c   1.000
_cell.angle_alpha   90.00
_cell.angle_beta   90.00
_cell.angle_gamma   90.00
#
_symmetry.space_group_name_H-M   'P 1'
#
loop_
_entity.id
_entity.type
_entity.pdbx_description
1 polymer ?
#
loop_
_entity_poly.entity_id
_entity_poly.type
_entity_poly.pdbx_seq_one_letter_code
_entity_poly.pdbx_strand_id
1 'polypeptide(L)'
;MIINSGYRCPAHNARLNATMTHATGQAVDISVAVSGAHKLMKIALEEGFTGIGVKQKGPIKRRFIHLDDLDSISGERARPTVWSY
;
A
#
# COMPACT_ATOMS: atom_id res chain seq x y z
N MET A 1 -5.11 7.29 -13.66
CA MET A 1 -4.71 6.73 -12.35
C MET A 1 -3.56 7.56 -11.81
N ILE A 2 -3.60 8.00 -10.55
CA ILE A 2 -2.57 8.84 -9.94
C ILE A 2 -1.80 8.00 -8.93
N ILE A 3 -0.47 7.92 -9.08
CA ILE A 3 0.43 7.29 -8.12
C ILE A 3 0.93 8.36 -7.15
N ASN A 4 0.62 8.20 -5.86
CA ASN A 4 1.11 9.10 -4.81
C ASN A 4 2.56 8.79 -4.45
N SER A 5 2.93 7.51 -4.42
CA SER A 5 4.28 7.08 -4.14
C SER A 5 4.57 5.66 -4.64
N GLY A 6 5.84 5.38 -4.92
CA GLY A 6 6.38 4.06 -5.26
C GLY A 6 7.60 3.78 -4.40
N TYR A 7 8.74 3.45 -5.01
CA TYR A 7 9.98 3.23 -4.25
C TYR A 7 10.34 4.40 -3.31
N ARG A 8 10.80 4.06 -2.10
CA ARG A 8 11.38 5.00 -1.12
C ARG A 8 12.72 4.46 -0.66
N CYS A 9 13.75 5.29 -0.54
CA CYS A 9 15.01 4.81 0.02
C CYS A 9 14.84 4.39 1.50
N PRO A 10 15.59 3.39 2.00
CA PRO A 10 15.45 2.87 3.37
C PRO A 10 15.53 3.96 4.44
N ALA A 11 16.47 4.92 4.29
CA ALA A 11 16.65 6.01 5.24
C ALA A 11 15.42 6.94 5.33
N HIS A 12 14.79 7.25 4.19
CA HIS A 12 13.55 8.03 4.17
C HIS A 12 12.40 7.27 4.82
N ASN A 13 12.28 5.98 4.53
CA ASN A 13 11.18 5.16 5.02
C ASN A 13 11.28 4.93 6.54
N ALA A 14 12.49 4.70 7.05
CA ALA A 14 12.78 4.62 8.48
C ALA A 14 12.43 5.93 9.21
N ARG A 15 12.75 7.09 8.61
CA ARG A 15 12.39 8.40 9.18
C ARG A 15 10.87 8.60 9.33
N LEU A 16 10.08 7.99 8.44
CA LEU A 16 8.61 8.04 8.53
C LEU A 16 8.03 7.03 9.50
N ASN A 17 8.85 6.17 10.11
CA ASN A 17 8.41 5.01 10.88
C ASN A 17 7.40 4.14 10.10
N ALA A 18 7.64 4.00 8.79
CA ALA A 18 6.79 3.24 7.89
C ALA A 18 7.30 1.79 7.75
N THR A 19 6.40 0.88 7.38
CA THR A 19 6.75 -0.50 7.00
C THR A 19 7.70 -0.50 5.81
N MET A 20 8.59 -1.48 5.73
CA MET A 20 9.66 -1.50 4.73
C MET A 20 9.20 -1.87 3.31
N THR A 21 7.89 -1.99 3.05
CA THR A 21 7.32 -2.39 1.74
C THR A 21 7.81 -1.49 0.59
N HIS A 22 7.75 -0.16 0.74
CA HIS A 22 8.22 0.76 -0.31
C HIS A 22 9.75 0.72 -0.52
N ALA A 23 10.50 0.29 0.49
CA ALA A 23 11.96 0.19 0.39
C ALA A 23 12.43 -1.06 -0.38
N THR A 24 11.53 -2.03 -0.62
CA THR A 24 11.82 -3.19 -1.48
C THR A 24 11.70 -2.86 -2.97
N GLY A 25 11.06 -1.74 -3.32
CA GLY A 25 10.73 -1.38 -4.70
C GLY A 25 9.48 -2.07 -5.26
N GLN A 26 8.77 -2.84 -4.44
CA GLN A 26 7.60 -3.64 -4.85
C GLN A 26 6.27 -3.14 -4.28
N ALA A 27 6.20 -1.86 -3.87
CA ALA A 27 5.00 -1.28 -3.28
C ALA A 27 4.61 0.06 -3.91
N VAL A 28 3.31 0.32 -3.96
CA VAL A 28 2.72 1.52 -4.56
C VAL A 28 1.53 2.04 -3.74
N ASP A 29 1.47 3.37 -3.57
CA ASP A 29 0.29 4.06 -3.03
C ASP A 29 -0.47 4.75 -4.16
N ILE A 30 -1.73 4.40 -4.36
CA ILE A 30 -2.56 4.85 -5.48
C ILE A 30 -3.65 5.78 -4.96
N SER A 31 -3.70 7.02 -5.46
CA SER A 31 -4.78 7.95 -5.09
C SER A 31 -6.09 7.49 -5.72
N VAL A 32 -6.99 7.01 -4.87
CA VAL A 32 -8.29 6.49 -5.27
C VAL A 32 -9.25 6.57 -4.10
N ALA A 33 -10.53 6.81 -4.38
CA ALA A 33 -11.56 6.94 -3.37
C ALA A 33 -12.89 6.29 -3.80
N VAL A 34 -13.74 6.03 -2.81
CA VAL A 34 -15.15 5.61 -3.00
C VAL A 34 -15.22 4.36 -3.88
N SER A 35 -15.99 4.38 -4.98
CA SER A 35 -16.20 3.23 -5.87
C SER A 35 -14.90 2.79 -6.56
N GLY A 36 -13.99 3.73 -6.84
CA GLY A 36 -12.69 3.41 -7.42
C GLY A 36 -11.84 2.56 -6.48
N ALA A 37 -11.89 2.82 -5.17
CA ALA A 37 -11.15 2.05 -4.18
C ALA A 37 -11.67 0.60 -4.11
N HIS A 38 -12.99 0.43 -4.12
CA HIS A 38 -13.61 -0.89 -4.17
C HIS A 38 -13.22 -1.68 -5.43
N LYS A 39 -13.29 -1.03 -6.60
CA LYS A 39 -12.91 -1.66 -7.88
C LYS A 39 -11.43 -2.04 -7.89
N LEU A 40 -10.55 -1.18 -7.38
CA LEU A 40 -9.12 -1.44 -7.36
C LEU A 40 -8.77 -2.61 -6.43
N MET A 41 -9.39 -2.69 -5.25
CA MET A 41 -9.18 -3.83 -4.34
C MET A 41 -9.60 -5.15 -4.98
N LYS A 42 -10.72 -5.17 -5.70
CA LYS A 42 -11.15 -6.36 -6.46
C LYS A 42 -10.07 -6.80 -7.46
N ILE A 43 -9.59 -5.86 -8.29
CA ILE A 43 -8.55 -6.15 -9.28
C ILE A 43 -7.26 -6.61 -8.58
N ALA A 44 -6.85 -5.96 -7.50
CA ALA A 44 -5.65 -6.34 -6.77
C ALA A 44 -5.70 -7.80 -6.26
N LEU A 45 -6.86 -8.25 -5.76
CA LEU A 45 -7.07 -9.63 -5.35
C LEU A 45 -7.02 -10.60 -6.56
N GLU A 46 -7.59 -10.21 -7.69
CA GLU A 46 -7.59 -11.01 -8.93
C GLU A 46 -6.18 -11.14 -9.53
N GLU A 47 -5.34 -10.10 -9.39
CA GLU A 47 -3.97 -10.04 -9.90
C GLU A 47 -2.92 -10.60 -8.92
N GLY A 48 -3.34 -11.13 -7.76
CA GLY A 48 -2.44 -11.82 -6.83
C GLY A 48 -1.63 -10.91 -5.89
N PHE A 49 -2.03 -9.64 -5.71
CA PHE A 49 -1.41 -8.80 -4.68
C PHE A 49 -1.65 -9.38 -3.29
N THR A 50 -0.58 -9.47 -2.50
CA THR A 50 -0.59 -10.10 -1.18
C THR A 50 -0.68 -9.08 -0.04
N GLY A 51 -0.61 -7.78 -0.33
CA GLY A 51 -0.76 -6.70 0.64
C GLY A 51 -1.65 -5.59 0.14
N ILE A 52 -2.70 -5.31 0.92
CA ILE A 52 -3.71 -4.32 0.60
C ILE A 52 -3.93 -3.41 1.83
N GLY A 53 -3.40 -2.20 1.76
CA GLY A 53 -3.60 -1.18 2.79
C GLY A 53 -4.68 -0.17 2.40
N VAL A 54 -5.70 0.00 3.24
CA VAL A 54 -6.90 0.79 2.91
C VAL A 54 -6.95 2.11 3.68
N LYS A 55 -6.70 3.24 3.01
CA LYS A 55 -6.92 4.60 3.54
C LYS A 55 -8.14 5.26 2.90
N GLN A 56 -9.33 4.97 3.42
CA GLN A 56 -10.59 5.53 2.90
C GLN A 56 -11.31 6.47 3.90
N LYS A 57 -10.68 6.80 5.02
CA LYS A 57 -11.19 7.76 6.03
C LYS A 57 -10.64 9.17 5.76
N GLY A 58 -11.41 10.19 6.14
CA GLY A 58 -11.02 11.60 6.01
C GLY A 58 -11.25 12.22 4.62
N PRO A 59 -10.62 13.38 4.32
CA PRO A 59 -10.83 14.11 3.06
C PRO A 59 -10.51 13.26 1.83
N ILE A 60 -11.34 13.34 0.78
CA ILE A 60 -11.20 12.53 -0.45
C ILE A 60 -9.79 12.64 -1.05
N LYS A 61 -9.22 13.85 -1.10
CA LYS A 61 -7.87 14.11 -1.62
C LYS A 61 -6.73 13.41 -0.88
N ARG A 62 -6.98 12.87 0.32
CA ARG A 62 -6.00 12.14 1.14
C ARG A 62 -6.24 10.63 1.16
N ARG A 63 -7.24 10.14 0.41
CA ARG A 63 -7.55 8.72 0.34
C ARG A 63 -6.69 8.01 -0.69
N PHE A 64 -6.32 6.77 -0.39
CA PHE A 64 -5.50 5.94 -1.27
C PHE A 64 -5.69 4.45 -0.93
N ILE A 65 -5.16 3.60 -1.80
CA ILE A 65 -4.94 2.17 -1.55
C ILE A 65 -3.44 1.92 -1.71
N HIS A 66 -2.84 1.26 -0.73
CA HIS A 66 -1.51 0.68 -0.79
C HIS A 66 -1.61 -0.72 -1.39
N LEU A 67 -0.74 -1.05 -2.33
CA LEU A 67 -0.61 -2.39 -2.90
C LEU A 67 0.85 -2.82 -2.92
N ASP A 68 1.12 -4.07 -2.55
CA ASP A 68 2.39 -4.75 -2.72
C ASP A 68 2.20 -6.28 -2.82
N ASP A 69 3.18 -6.98 -3.38
CA ASP A 69 3.16 -8.43 -3.66
C ASP A 69 4.15 -9.23 -2.81
N LEU A 70 4.62 -8.65 -1.68
CA LEU A 70 5.63 -9.27 -0.82
C LEU A 70 5.09 -10.46 -0.01
N ASP A 71 5.69 -11.64 -0.13
CA ASP A 71 5.33 -12.78 0.74
C ASP A 71 5.77 -12.58 2.20
N SER A 72 6.92 -11.94 2.40
CA SER A 72 7.46 -11.60 3.71
C SER A 72 8.38 -10.39 3.64
N ILE A 73 8.59 -9.74 4.77
CA ILE A 73 9.58 -8.67 4.92
C ILE A 73 10.59 -9.16 5.96
N SER A 74 11.87 -9.20 5.56
CA SER A 74 12.95 -9.66 6.44
C SER A 74 12.99 -8.82 7.72
N GLY A 75 12.91 -9.48 8.88
CA GLY A 75 12.94 -8.83 10.19
C GLY A 75 11.59 -8.37 10.74
N GLU A 76 10.48 -8.49 10.00
CA GLU A 76 9.13 -8.24 10.52
C GLU A 76 8.43 -9.57 10.91
N ARG A 77 7.52 -9.51 11.90
CA ARG A 77 6.56 -10.62 12.18
C ARG A 77 5.64 -10.84 10.97
N ALA A 78 4.77 -11.86 11.04
CA ALA A 78 3.74 -12.14 10.05
C ALA A 78 3.09 -10.85 9.51
N ARG A 79 3.34 -10.56 8.23
CA ARG A 79 2.88 -9.37 7.52
C ARG A 79 1.36 -9.44 7.35
N PRO A 80 0.61 -8.37 7.64
CA PRO A 80 -0.82 -8.35 7.33
C PRO A 80 -1.03 -8.36 5.81
N THR A 81 -1.97 -9.18 5.34
CA THR A 81 -2.35 -9.20 3.92
C THR A 81 -3.37 -8.12 3.58
N VAL A 82 -4.18 -7.69 4.56
CA VAL A 82 -5.13 -6.58 4.44
C VAL A 82 -5.13 -5.77 5.74
N TRP A 83 -5.02 -4.45 5.65
CA TRP A 83 -5.06 -3.55 6.82
C TRP A 83 -5.70 -2.19 6.51
N SER A 84 -5.94 -1.38 7.55
CA SER A 84 -6.51 -0.03 7.42
C SER A 84 -5.63 1.01 8.11
N TYR A 85 -5.56 2.21 7.53
CA TYR A 85 -4.79 3.36 8.02
C TYR A 85 -5.62 4.42 8.74
#